data_AF-D2KKW0-F1
#
_entry.id   AF-D2KKW0-F1
#
_cell.length_a   1.000
_cell.length_b   1.000
_cell.length_c   1.000
_cell.angle_alpha   90.00
_cell.angle_beta   90.00
_cell.angle_gamma   90.00
#
_symmetry.space_group_name_H-M   'P 1'
#
loop_
_entity.id
_entity.type
_entity.pdbx_description
1 polymer ?
#
loop_
_entity_poly.entity_id
_entity_poly.type
_entity_poly.pdbx_seq_one_letter_code
_entity_poly.pdbx_strand_id
1 'polypeptide(L)'
;MADRIDQTAPLNAAQAEQRRTLTYPLVGGGSLEAACPSWCTADHAADQRSGIDPSELLHEGEQVSTTFELYGGERLELLEARLTQEPYSDDAAARRPHVAFRPQPDAELGADQYMTADGLNRVIAQLTAYTLELSRLRDQLGQARAEAHAERHDWLDARQPCHLSRTADLRPEDARTLPLDYLIAVFGAELVDAPGGGMQALATGSPGSMQIHLDPILTPPLREAAIRHLLAQQLGASA
;
A
#
# COMPACT_ATOMS: atom_id res chain seq x y z
N MET A 1 14.19 -1.07 6.96
CA MET A 1 13.81 -0.60 5.61
C MET A 1 12.53 -1.31 5.14
N ALA A 2 11.50 -1.37 6.00
CA ALA A 2 10.22 -0.76 5.65
C ALA A 2 10.41 0.70 5.22
N ASP A 3 10.62 0.93 3.93
CA ASP A 3 10.43 2.24 3.36
C ASP A 3 8.95 2.60 3.48
N ARG A 4 8.66 3.37 4.53
CA ARG A 4 7.91 4.61 4.40
C ARG A 4 6.55 4.48 3.69
N ILE A 5 5.59 3.83 4.36
CA ILE A 5 4.21 4.36 4.38
C ILE A 5 4.18 5.49 5.41
N ASP A 6 5.02 6.49 5.18
CA ASP A 6 5.03 7.78 5.86
C ASP A 6 4.78 8.81 4.76
N GLN A 7 3.61 8.64 4.14
CA GLN A 7 2.89 9.63 3.35
C GLN A 7 1.41 9.61 3.78
N THR A 8 1.15 9.58 5.09
CA THR A 8 0.21 10.57 5.59
C THR A 8 1.00 11.88 5.62
N ALA A 9 1.25 12.45 4.44
CA ALA A 9 1.35 13.90 4.38
C ALA A 9 0.15 14.41 5.18
N PRO A 10 0.31 15.36 6.11
CA PRO A 10 -0.86 15.97 6.73
C PRO A 10 -1.72 16.48 5.58
N LEU A 11 -2.80 15.76 5.26
CA LEU A 11 -3.82 16.16 4.30
C LEU A 11 -4.13 17.60 4.67
N ASN A 12 -3.72 18.51 3.79
CA ASN A 12 -3.46 19.92 4.05
C ASN A 12 -4.51 20.56 4.96
N ALA A 13 -4.28 20.56 6.28
CA ALA A 13 -4.98 21.45 7.21
C ALA A 13 -4.62 22.93 6.92
N ALA A 14 -3.58 23.17 6.10
CA ALA A 14 -3.11 24.48 5.69
C ALA A 14 -3.84 25.07 4.47
N GLN A 15 -4.66 24.29 3.75
CA GLN A 15 -5.54 24.79 2.67
C GLN A 15 -7.01 24.70 3.10
N ALA A 16 -7.33 25.27 4.26
CA ALA A 16 -8.67 25.82 4.47
C ALA A 16 -8.82 27.05 3.55
N GLU A 17 -8.77 26.82 2.24
CA GLU A 17 -8.98 27.83 1.22
C GLU A 17 -10.39 28.37 1.39
N GLN A 18 -10.44 29.69 1.47
CA GLN A 18 -11.66 30.45 1.65
C GLN A 18 -12.71 29.95 0.67
N ARG A 19 -13.95 29.74 1.15
CA ARG A 19 -15.09 29.42 0.28
C ARG A 19 -15.09 30.41 -0.88
N ARG A 20 -14.72 29.94 -2.08
CA ARG A 20 -14.70 30.75 -3.29
C ARG A 20 -16.12 30.79 -3.82
N THR A 21 -16.65 31.99 -3.98
CA THR A 21 -17.91 32.19 -4.68
C THR A 21 -17.61 32.51 -6.14
N LEU A 22 -18.21 31.74 -7.05
CA LEU A 22 -18.00 31.86 -8.48
C LEU A 22 -19.32 32.27 -9.14
N THR A 23 -19.21 33.13 -10.14
CA THR A 23 -20.34 33.53 -10.98
C THR A 23 -20.19 32.89 -12.35
N TYR A 24 -21.24 32.20 -12.80
CA TYR A 24 -21.31 31.48 -14.06
C TYR A 24 -22.36 32.13 -14.96
N PRO A 25 -22.07 32.43 -16.23
CA PRO A 25 -23.11 32.80 -17.17
C PRO A 25 -24.01 31.59 -17.45
N LEU A 26 -25.33 31.80 -17.56
CA LEU A 26 -26.26 30.72 -17.85
C LEU A 26 -26.52 30.60 -19.35
N VAL A 27 -26.63 29.36 -19.84
CA VAL A 27 -27.12 29.08 -21.19
C VAL A 27 -28.57 29.55 -21.27
N GLY A 28 -28.84 30.56 -22.12
CA GLY A 28 -30.16 31.21 -22.20
C GLY A 28 -30.25 32.58 -21.51
N GLY A 29 -29.17 33.04 -20.88
CA GLY A 29 -29.03 34.38 -20.30
C GLY A 29 -29.19 34.42 -18.78
N GLY A 30 -28.66 35.48 -18.18
CA GLY A 30 -28.54 35.60 -16.73
C GLY A 30 -27.23 35.01 -16.19
N SER A 31 -27.15 34.88 -14.86
CA SER A 31 -25.97 34.34 -14.17
C SER A 31 -26.37 33.54 -12.95
N LEU A 32 -25.60 32.50 -12.66
CA LEU A 32 -25.67 31.70 -11.45
C LEU A 32 -24.50 32.06 -10.55
N GLU A 33 -24.76 32.37 -9.28
CA GLU A 33 -23.74 32.54 -8.26
C GLU A 33 -23.76 31.30 -7.35
N ALA A 34 -22.64 30.59 -7.29
CA ALA A 34 -22.50 29.38 -6.48
C ALA A 34 -21.21 29.41 -5.67
N ALA A 35 -21.28 28.95 -4.42
CA ALA A 35 -20.13 28.83 -3.55
C ALA A 35 -19.51 27.44 -3.68
N CYS A 36 -18.24 27.36 -4.06
CA CYS A 36 -17.52 26.10 -4.01
C CYS A 36 -17.33 25.69 -2.54
N PRO A 37 -17.63 24.43 -2.20
CA PRO A 37 -17.22 23.84 -0.93
C PRO A 37 -15.70 23.92 -0.77
N SER A 38 -15.22 23.97 0.47
CA SER A 38 -13.77 24.05 0.76
C SER A 38 -12.98 22.80 0.34
N TRP A 39 -13.66 21.70 0.02
CA TRP A 39 -13.05 20.47 -0.48
C TRP A 39 -13.02 20.40 -2.02
N CYS A 40 -13.67 21.33 -2.72
CA CYS A 40 -13.76 21.32 -4.18
C CYS A 40 -12.44 21.81 -4.80
N THR A 41 -11.77 20.93 -5.52
CA THR A 41 -10.51 21.17 -6.24
C THR A 41 -10.71 21.30 -7.75
N ALA A 42 -11.93 21.13 -8.26
CA ALA A 42 -12.26 21.26 -9.68
C ALA A 42 -11.88 22.64 -10.25
N ASP A 43 -11.41 22.68 -11.50
CA ASP A 43 -11.18 23.93 -12.23
C ASP A 43 -12.45 24.34 -12.99
N HIS A 44 -13.09 25.41 -12.54
CA HIS A 44 -14.32 25.97 -13.12
C HIS A 44 -14.07 27.04 -14.19
N ALA A 45 -12.82 27.30 -14.59
CA ALA A 45 -12.51 28.38 -15.54
C ALA A 45 -13.12 28.17 -16.93
N ALA A 46 -13.42 26.92 -17.32
CA ALA A 46 -14.15 26.63 -18.55
C ALA A 46 -15.62 27.04 -18.43
N ASP A 47 -16.30 26.59 -17.38
CA ASP A 47 -17.71 26.89 -17.08
C ASP A 47 -17.95 28.40 -16.99
N GLN A 48 -17.04 29.14 -16.36
CA GLN A 48 -17.13 30.60 -16.24
C GLN A 48 -17.03 31.33 -17.59
N ARG A 49 -16.33 30.75 -18.58
CA ARG A 49 -16.13 31.36 -19.91
C ARG A 49 -17.24 30.99 -20.89
N SER A 50 -17.64 29.72 -20.90
CA SER A 50 -18.58 29.17 -21.88
C SER A 50 -20.03 29.25 -21.41
N GLY A 51 -20.25 29.46 -20.12
CA GLY A 51 -21.54 29.31 -19.48
C GLY A 51 -21.87 27.84 -19.18
N ILE A 52 -22.87 27.65 -18.33
CA ILE A 52 -23.25 26.34 -17.81
C ILE A 52 -24.78 26.21 -17.73
N ASP A 53 -25.31 24.99 -17.88
CA ASP A 53 -26.64 24.65 -17.35
C ASP A 53 -26.51 24.45 -15.83
N PRO A 54 -27.37 25.03 -14.97
CA PRO A 54 -27.28 24.83 -13.53
C PRO A 54 -27.15 23.35 -13.12
N SER A 55 -27.86 22.45 -13.81
CA SER A 55 -27.83 21.01 -13.52
C SER A 55 -26.48 20.34 -13.79
N GLU A 56 -25.61 20.97 -14.59
CA GLU A 56 -24.27 20.48 -14.92
C GLU A 56 -23.20 21.00 -13.94
N LEU A 57 -23.54 21.87 -12.97
CA LEU A 57 -22.58 22.31 -11.97
C LEU A 57 -22.16 21.14 -11.08
N LEU A 58 -20.92 20.70 -11.26
CA LEU A 58 -20.31 19.60 -10.52
C LEU A 58 -19.15 20.11 -9.65
N HIS A 59 -19.19 19.83 -8.35
CA HIS A 59 -18.04 20.00 -7.48
C HIS A 59 -17.32 18.67 -7.32
N GLU A 60 -16.01 18.67 -7.53
CA GLU A 60 -15.15 17.51 -7.34
C GLU A 60 -14.02 17.81 -6.37
N GLY A 61 -13.75 16.90 -5.44
CA GLY A 61 -12.58 16.93 -4.58
C GLY A 61 -11.39 16.19 -5.20
N GLU A 62 -10.31 16.11 -4.42
CA GLU A 62 -9.09 15.42 -4.83
C GLU A 62 -9.36 13.94 -5.14
N GLN A 63 -8.82 13.47 -6.26
CA GLN A 63 -8.87 12.07 -6.66
C GLN A 63 -7.89 11.25 -5.82
N VAL A 64 -8.40 10.15 -5.26
CA VAL A 64 -7.58 9.11 -4.65
C VAL A 64 -7.65 7.88 -5.54
N SER A 65 -6.50 7.37 -5.98
CA SER A 65 -6.47 6.13 -6.73
C SER A 65 -5.30 5.21 -6.39
N THR A 66 -5.42 3.95 -6.79
CA THR A 66 -4.38 2.93 -6.60
C THR A 66 -4.13 2.18 -7.90
N THR A 67 -2.85 1.98 -8.23
CA THR A 67 -2.40 1.25 -9.42
C THR A 67 -1.60 0.02 -9.03
N PHE A 68 -1.77 -1.08 -9.75
CA PHE A 68 -0.93 -2.26 -9.69
C PHE A 68 0.00 -2.31 -10.90
N GLU A 69 1.26 -2.64 -10.67
CA GLU A 69 2.18 -2.97 -11.76
C GLU A 69 2.11 -4.48 -12.04
N LEU A 70 1.77 -4.82 -13.28
CA LEU A 70 1.74 -6.17 -13.78
C LEU A 70 3.13 -6.59 -14.26
N TYR A 71 3.32 -7.91 -14.37
CA TYR A 71 4.54 -8.45 -14.96
C TYR A 71 4.69 -7.94 -16.41
N GLY A 72 5.81 -7.28 -16.70
CA GLY A 72 6.04 -6.60 -17.98
C GLY A 72 5.92 -5.07 -17.93
N GLY A 73 5.62 -4.49 -16.76
CA GLY A 73 5.64 -3.05 -16.53
C GLY A 73 4.34 -2.32 -16.89
N GLU A 74 3.31 -3.06 -17.31
CA GLU A 74 1.96 -2.53 -17.51
C GLU A 74 1.36 -2.12 -16.16
N ARG A 75 0.68 -0.97 -16.11
CA ARG A 75 0.01 -0.49 -14.91
C ARG A 75 -1.50 -0.60 -15.09
N LEU A 76 -2.15 -1.24 -14.12
CA LEU A 76 -3.59 -1.36 -14.04
C LEU A 76 -4.11 -0.52 -12.87
N GLU A 77 -4.94 0.48 -13.16
CA GLU A 77 -5.63 1.25 -12.12
C GLU A 77 -6.80 0.42 -11.59
N LEU A 78 -6.82 0.15 -10.28
CA LEU A 78 -7.83 -0.74 -9.70
C LEU A 78 -8.96 0.03 -9.03
N LEU A 79 -8.67 1.11 -8.30
CA LEU A 79 -9.70 1.82 -7.55
C LEU A 79 -9.48 3.31 -7.70
N GLU A 80 -10.56 4.04 -7.99
CA GLU A 80 -10.61 5.48 -7.93
C GLU A 80 -11.76 5.91 -7.01
N ALA A 81 -11.51 6.89 -6.17
CA ALA A 81 -12.52 7.53 -5.35
C ALA A 81 -12.31 9.04 -5.33
N ARG A 82 -13.40 9.81 -5.35
CA ARG A 82 -13.37 11.27 -5.14
C ARG A 82 -14.65 11.74 -4.49
N LEU A 83 -14.59 12.88 -3.78
CA LEU A 83 -15.80 13.56 -3.31
C LEU A 83 -16.46 14.29 -4.49
N THR A 84 -17.77 14.14 -4.63
CA THR A 84 -18.57 14.76 -5.69
C THR A 84 -19.84 15.37 -5.13
N GLN A 85 -20.35 16.40 -5.80
CA GLN A 85 -21.66 16.99 -5.53
C GLN A 85 -22.18 17.69 -6.79
N GLU A 86 -23.45 17.47 -7.12
CA GLU A 86 -24.18 18.19 -8.16
C GLU A 86 -25.31 19.01 -7.52
N PRO A 87 -25.07 20.25 -7.05
CA PRO A 87 -25.98 20.97 -6.16
C PRO A 87 -27.38 21.21 -6.74
N TYR A 88 -27.50 21.24 -8.06
CA TYR A 88 -28.75 21.52 -8.78
C TYR A 88 -29.26 20.33 -9.61
N SER A 89 -28.70 19.13 -9.42
CA SER A 89 -29.18 17.90 -10.08
C SER A 89 -30.64 17.59 -9.73
N ASP A 90 -31.38 16.91 -10.59
CA ASP A 90 -32.72 16.42 -10.26
C ASP A 90 -32.68 15.25 -9.27
N ASP A 91 -31.55 14.56 -9.16
CA ASP A 91 -31.33 13.52 -8.16
C ASP A 91 -31.00 14.12 -6.78
N ALA A 92 -31.89 13.90 -5.82
CA ALA A 92 -31.73 14.35 -4.45
C ALA A 92 -30.48 13.76 -3.75
N ALA A 93 -30.01 12.58 -4.18
CA ALA A 93 -28.78 11.99 -3.66
C ALA A 93 -27.54 12.75 -4.16
N ALA A 94 -27.49 13.08 -5.45
CA ALA A 94 -26.38 13.81 -6.08
C ALA A 94 -26.24 15.25 -5.56
N ARG A 95 -27.34 15.88 -5.09
CA ARG A 95 -27.32 17.22 -4.47
C ARG A 95 -26.50 17.31 -3.19
N ARG A 96 -26.26 16.19 -2.51
CA ARG A 96 -25.46 16.15 -1.27
C ARG A 96 -24.05 15.66 -1.61
N PRO A 97 -23.02 16.13 -0.88
CA PRO A 97 -21.68 15.57 -1.02
C PRO A 97 -21.71 14.06 -0.81
N HIS A 98 -21.15 13.33 -1.77
CA HIS A 98 -21.04 11.88 -1.77
C HIS A 98 -19.69 11.48 -2.35
N VAL A 99 -19.38 10.18 -2.29
CA VAL A 99 -18.17 9.64 -2.92
C VAL A 99 -18.59 9.00 -4.24
N ALA A 100 -18.00 9.44 -5.34
CA ALA A 100 -17.99 8.68 -6.57
C ALA A 100 -16.87 7.64 -6.47
N PHE A 101 -17.22 6.36 -6.53
CA PHE A 101 -16.27 5.24 -6.43
C PHE A 101 -16.30 4.39 -7.70
N ARG A 102 -15.13 4.22 -8.32
CA ARG A 102 -14.91 3.40 -9.52
C ARG A 102 -13.98 2.24 -9.20
N PRO A 103 -14.51 1.01 -9.08
CA PRO A 103 -13.70 -0.18 -8.79
C PRO A 103 -12.95 -0.73 -10.01
N GLN A 104 -13.14 -0.14 -11.19
CA GLN A 104 -12.44 -0.40 -12.45
C GLN A 104 -12.57 0.86 -13.34
N PRO A 105 -11.72 1.88 -13.15
CA PRO A 105 -11.87 3.16 -13.87
C PRO A 105 -11.79 3.02 -15.40
N ASP A 106 -11.03 2.04 -15.91
CA ASP A 106 -10.89 1.76 -17.34
C ASP A 106 -12.04 0.92 -17.92
N ALA A 107 -12.92 0.36 -17.09
CA ALA A 107 -14.03 -0.44 -17.57
C ALA A 107 -15.20 0.46 -17.97
N GLU A 108 -15.55 0.49 -19.26
CA GLU A 108 -16.69 1.25 -19.82
C GLU A 108 -18.04 0.96 -19.12
N LEU A 109 -18.13 -0.13 -18.36
CA LEU A 109 -19.36 -0.62 -17.72
C LEU A 109 -19.42 -0.34 -16.21
N GLY A 110 -18.39 0.27 -15.62
CA GLY A 110 -18.39 0.66 -14.22
C GLY A 110 -19.07 2.01 -14.01
N ALA A 111 -20.40 2.04 -13.90
CA ALA A 111 -21.09 3.27 -13.49
C ALA A 111 -20.56 3.74 -12.12
N ASP A 112 -20.43 5.05 -11.97
CA ASP A 112 -20.06 5.67 -10.70
C ASP A 112 -20.99 5.19 -9.60
N GLN A 113 -20.43 4.51 -8.61
CA GLN A 113 -21.19 4.14 -7.44
C GLN A 113 -21.21 5.33 -6.50
N TYR A 114 -22.37 5.98 -6.40
CA TYR A 114 -22.58 7.02 -5.41
C TYR A 114 -22.66 6.39 -4.01
N MET A 115 -21.68 6.73 -3.17
CA MET A 115 -21.55 6.16 -1.84
C MET A 115 -21.67 7.24 -0.78
N THR A 116 -22.47 6.95 0.25
CA THR A 116 -22.43 7.68 1.51
C THR A 116 -21.16 7.31 2.29
N ALA A 117 -20.87 8.05 3.37
CA ALA A 117 -19.80 7.71 4.30
C ALA A 117 -19.90 6.26 4.82
N ASP A 118 -21.11 5.78 5.12
CA ASP A 118 -21.34 4.39 5.54
C ASP A 118 -21.03 3.38 4.43
N GLY A 119 -21.33 3.74 3.18
CA GLY A 119 -20.92 2.97 2.02
C GLY A 119 -19.40 2.83 1.96
N LEU A 120 -18.68 3.96 2.00
CA LEU A 120 -17.22 3.98 1.95
C LEU A 120 -16.60 3.18 3.11
N ASN A 121 -17.14 3.30 4.32
CA ASN A 121 -16.69 2.52 5.49
C ASN A 121 -16.79 1.00 5.25
N ARG A 122 -17.84 0.52 4.56
CA ARG A 122 -17.95 -0.90 4.21
C ARG A 122 -16.88 -1.33 3.21
N VAL A 123 -16.58 -0.51 2.21
CA VAL A 123 -15.51 -0.79 1.24
C VAL A 123 -14.15 -0.83 1.93
N ILE A 124 -13.85 0.14 2.81
CA ILE A 124 -12.61 0.14 3.62
C ILE A 124 -12.49 -1.15 4.43
N ALA A 125 -13.58 -1.58 5.09
CA ALA A 125 -13.59 -2.81 5.87
C ALA A 125 -13.34 -4.05 5.00
N GLN A 126 -13.95 -4.11 3.80
CA GLN A 126 -13.75 -5.20 2.85
C GLN A 126 -12.30 -5.27 2.34
N LEU A 127 -11.72 -4.14 1.95
CA LEU A 127 -10.33 -4.06 1.50
C LEU A 127 -9.37 -4.46 2.63
N THR A 128 -9.62 -4.01 3.86
CA THR A 128 -8.81 -4.38 5.03
C THR A 128 -8.85 -5.88 5.28
N ALA A 129 -10.04 -6.50 5.25
CA ALA A 129 -10.20 -7.94 5.40
C ALA A 129 -9.45 -8.69 4.29
N TYR A 130 -9.56 -8.23 3.04
CA TYR A 130 -8.87 -8.83 1.91
C TYR A 130 -7.33 -8.76 2.06
N THR A 131 -6.77 -7.61 2.48
CA THR A 131 -5.34 -7.48 2.75
C THR A 131 -4.85 -8.44 3.84
N LEU A 132 -5.67 -8.71 4.86
CA LEU A 132 -5.35 -9.71 5.89
C LEU A 132 -5.30 -11.13 5.29
N GLU A 133 -6.26 -11.50 4.43
CA GLU A 133 -6.23 -12.81 3.77
C GLU A 133 -5.02 -12.96 2.84
N LEU A 134 -4.66 -11.92 2.08
CA LEU A 134 -3.46 -11.93 1.25
C LEU A 134 -2.18 -12.06 2.10
N SER A 135 -2.14 -11.44 3.27
CA SER A 135 -1.02 -11.58 4.20
C SER A 135 -0.89 -13.01 4.71
N ARG A 136 -2.01 -13.67 5.06
CA ARG A 136 -2.01 -15.09 5.45
C ARG A 136 -1.55 -15.99 4.30
N LEU A 137 -2.01 -15.74 3.07
CA LEU A 137 -1.59 -16.50 1.90
C LEU A 137 -0.10 -16.35 1.62
N ARG A 138 0.45 -15.13 1.78
CA ARG A 138 1.89 -14.88 1.70
C ARG A 138 2.65 -15.70 2.74
N ASP A 139 2.17 -15.73 3.98
CA ASP A 139 2.83 -16.47 5.07
C ASP A 139 2.77 -17.99 4.81
N GLN A 140 1.64 -18.50 4.31
CA GLN A 140 1.51 -19.89 3.85
C GLN A 140 2.48 -20.23 2.71
N LEU A 141 2.64 -19.32 1.74
CA LEU A 141 3.63 -19.48 0.66
C LEU A 141 5.06 -19.53 1.22
N GLY A 142 5.38 -18.68 2.21
CA GLY A 142 6.66 -18.71 2.92
C GLY A 142 6.90 -20.07 3.59
N GLN A 143 5.90 -20.58 4.31
CA GLN A 143 5.97 -21.88 4.98
C GLN A 143 6.17 -23.04 3.99
N ALA A 144 5.38 -23.08 2.91
CA ALA A 144 5.50 -24.11 1.89
C ALA A 144 6.89 -24.10 1.21
N ARG A 145 7.49 -22.91 1.02
CA ARG A 145 8.85 -22.78 0.49
C ARG A 145 9.91 -23.28 1.50
N ALA A 146 9.73 -23.02 2.79
CA ALA A 146 10.62 -23.53 3.82
C ALA A 146 10.58 -25.07 3.92
N GLU A 147 9.38 -25.66 3.85
CA GLU A 147 9.19 -27.11 3.78
C GLU A 147 9.88 -27.71 2.56
N ALA A 148 9.65 -27.16 1.37
CA ALA A 148 10.29 -27.62 0.14
C ALA A 148 11.83 -27.50 0.20
N HIS A 149 12.35 -26.43 0.81
CA HIS A 149 13.79 -26.28 1.03
C HIS A 149 14.34 -27.33 2.02
N ALA A 150 13.64 -27.58 3.13
CA ALA A 150 14.03 -28.60 4.10
C ALA A 150 14.05 -30.00 3.49
N GLU A 151 12.98 -30.40 2.79
CA GLU A 151 12.88 -31.70 2.11
C GLU A 151 14.00 -31.91 1.08
N ARG A 152 14.36 -30.84 0.34
CA ARG A 152 15.46 -30.88 -0.62
C ARG A 152 16.80 -31.14 0.07
N HIS A 153 17.07 -30.49 1.20
CA HIS A 153 18.29 -30.73 1.97
C HIS A 153 18.32 -32.14 2.59
N ASP A 154 17.21 -32.61 3.14
CA ASP A 154 17.12 -33.98 3.66
C ASP A 154 17.39 -35.03 2.56
N TRP A 155 16.88 -34.77 1.34
CA TRP A 155 17.16 -35.62 0.18
C TRP A 155 18.64 -35.57 -0.25
N LEU A 156 19.26 -34.40 -0.20
CA LEU A 156 20.70 -34.23 -0.50
C LEU A 156 21.52 -35.00 0.52
N ASP A 157 21.30 -34.76 1.82
CA ASP A 157 21.98 -35.42 2.94
C ASP A 157 21.90 -36.96 2.83
N ALA A 158 20.74 -37.48 2.42
CA ALA A 158 20.53 -38.93 2.25
C ALA A 158 21.30 -39.53 1.06
N ARG A 159 21.52 -38.77 -0.02
CA ARG A 159 22.14 -39.28 -1.26
C ARG A 159 23.64 -39.04 -1.33
N GLN A 160 24.07 -37.89 -0.82
CA GLN A 160 25.45 -37.51 -0.70
C GLN A 160 25.55 -36.74 0.61
N PRO A 161 26.17 -37.29 1.66
CA PRO A 161 26.52 -36.53 2.84
C PRO A 161 27.61 -35.52 2.45
N CYS A 162 27.25 -34.49 1.68
CA CYS A 162 28.16 -33.47 1.20
C CYS A 162 28.03 -32.24 2.11
N HIS A 163 29.19 -31.64 2.38
CA HIS A 163 29.43 -30.49 3.26
C HIS A 163 28.79 -29.16 2.80
N LEU A 164 27.77 -29.20 1.94
CA LEU A 164 27.12 -27.99 1.47
C LEU A 164 26.36 -27.37 2.63
N SER A 165 26.63 -26.08 2.88
CA SER A 165 25.89 -25.32 3.87
C SER A 165 24.39 -25.38 3.57
N ARG A 166 23.56 -25.48 4.61
CA ARG A 166 22.09 -25.38 4.47
C ARG A 166 21.64 -24.03 3.90
N THR A 167 22.53 -23.05 3.80
CA THR A 167 22.27 -21.75 3.18
C THR A 167 22.63 -21.68 1.69
N ALA A 168 23.22 -22.74 1.11
CA ALA A 168 23.87 -22.67 -0.21
C ALA A 168 22.91 -22.41 -1.39
N ASP A 169 21.64 -22.76 -1.26
CA ASP A 169 20.60 -22.57 -2.28
C ASP A 169 19.54 -21.52 -1.89
N LEU A 170 19.71 -20.86 -0.74
CA LEU A 170 18.91 -19.70 -0.38
C LEU A 170 19.33 -18.46 -1.18
N ARG A 171 18.35 -17.68 -1.60
CA ARG A 171 18.55 -16.38 -2.27
C ARG A 171 18.21 -15.22 -1.34
N PRO A 172 18.70 -13.99 -1.61
CA PRO A 172 18.33 -12.82 -0.83
C PRO A 172 16.81 -12.59 -0.71
N GLU A 173 16.04 -13.00 -1.71
CA GLU A 173 14.58 -12.92 -1.70
C GLU A 173 13.96 -13.90 -0.68
N ASP A 174 14.56 -15.07 -0.49
CA ASP A 174 14.08 -16.09 0.44
C ASP A 174 14.16 -15.59 1.89
N ALA A 175 15.22 -14.84 2.25
CA ALA A 175 15.34 -14.21 3.56
C ALA A 175 14.19 -13.22 3.87
N ARG A 176 13.54 -12.67 2.83
CA ARG A 176 12.40 -11.76 2.99
C ARG A 176 11.07 -12.49 3.10
N THR A 177 10.96 -13.71 2.59
CA THR A 177 9.67 -14.42 2.46
C THR A 177 9.55 -15.67 3.33
N LEU A 178 10.64 -16.32 3.69
CA LEU A 178 10.61 -17.53 4.53
C LEU A 178 10.30 -17.19 5.99
N PRO A 179 9.75 -18.13 6.78
CA PRO A 179 9.59 -17.98 8.22
C PRO A 179 10.92 -17.62 8.90
N LEU A 180 10.87 -16.68 9.85
CA LEU A 180 12.08 -16.15 10.47
C LEU A 180 12.80 -17.20 11.34
N ASP A 181 12.04 -17.99 12.08
CA ASP A 181 12.50 -19.11 12.89
C ASP A 181 13.23 -20.15 12.03
N TYR A 182 12.67 -20.45 10.85
CA TYR A 182 13.32 -21.32 9.86
C TYR A 182 14.67 -20.76 9.41
N LEU A 183 14.72 -19.47 9.06
CA LEU A 183 15.95 -18.81 8.63
C LEU A 183 17.01 -18.81 9.74
N ILE A 184 16.62 -18.49 10.99
CA ILE A 184 17.54 -18.52 12.14
C ILE A 184 18.14 -19.93 12.30
N ALA A 185 17.31 -20.97 12.20
CA ALA A 185 17.76 -22.35 12.30
C ALA A 185 18.69 -22.76 11.15
N VAL A 186 18.36 -22.41 9.90
CA VAL A 186 19.17 -22.73 8.71
C VAL A 186 20.53 -22.03 8.74
N PHE A 187 20.57 -20.78 9.19
CA PHE A 187 21.82 -20.04 9.37
C PHE A 187 22.60 -20.48 10.61
N GLY A 188 22.03 -21.31 11.48
CA GLY A 188 22.61 -21.61 12.79
C GLY A 188 22.91 -20.32 13.58
N ALA A 189 22.00 -19.35 13.50
CA ALA A 189 22.18 -18.03 14.08
C ALA A 189 21.67 -17.99 15.53
N GLU A 190 22.42 -17.33 16.40
CA GLU A 190 22.00 -17.02 17.77
C GLU A 190 21.61 -15.54 17.86
N LEU A 191 20.43 -15.25 18.41
CA LEU A 191 19.98 -13.88 18.65
C LEU A 191 20.49 -13.39 20.00
N VAL A 192 21.23 -12.28 20.01
CA VAL A 192 21.81 -11.69 21.22
C VAL A 192 21.28 -10.27 21.39
N ASP A 193 20.62 -9.99 22.52
CA ASP A 193 20.28 -8.62 22.88
C ASP A 193 21.55 -7.89 23.34
N ALA A 194 21.97 -6.88 22.59
CA ALA A 194 23.12 -6.07 22.93
C ALA A 194 22.79 -4.59 22.71
N PRO A 195 22.98 -3.72 23.71
CA PRO A 195 22.77 -2.28 23.53
C PRO A 195 23.72 -1.79 22.44
N GLY A 196 23.16 -1.50 21.26
CA GLY A 196 23.91 -1.09 20.09
C GLY A 196 24.35 0.36 20.25
N GLY A 197 25.62 0.65 19.96
CA GLY A 197 26.16 2.01 19.86
C GLY A 197 25.64 2.78 18.63
N GLY A 198 24.33 2.69 18.31
CA GLY A 198 23.67 3.34 17.19
C GLY A 198 23.32 2.44 15.99
N MET A 199 23.67 1.15 16.01
CA MET A 199 23.24 0.18 14.99
C MET A 199 22.02 -0.61 15.46
N GLN A 200 20.99 -0.71 14.61
CA GLN A 200 19.76 -1.45 14.90
C GLN A 200 20.01 -2.96 15.01
N ALA A 201 20.89 -3.50 14.17
CA ALA A 201 21.29 -4.90 14.20
C ALA A 201 22.70 -5.09 13.59
N LEU A 202 23.46 -6.08 14.09
CA LEU A 202 24.77 -6.46 13.58
C LEU A 202 24.89 -7.98 13.54
N ALA A 203 25.30 -8.55 12.41
CA ALA A 203 25.64 -9.96 12.30
C ALA A 203 27.17 -10.16 12.41
N THR A 204 27.60 -11.12 13.23
CA THR A 204 28.99 -11.55 13.34
C THR A 204 29.10 -13.07 13.11
N GLY A 205 30.28 -13.55 12.69
CA GLY A 205 30.51 -14.97 12.40
C GLY A 205 30.09 -15.40 10.98
N SER A 206 29.99 -16.71 10.78
CA SER A 206 29.57 -17.35 9.52
C SER A 206 28.36 -18.25 9.76
N PRO A 207 27.60 -18.65 8.73
CA PRO A 207 26.52 -19.63 8.91
C PRO A 207 26.99 -20.87 9.70
N GLY A 208 26.22 -21.28 10.70
CA GLY A 208 26.55 -22.33 11.67
C GLY A 208 27.17 -21.83 12.99
N SER A 209 27.69 -20.59 13.01
CA SER A 209 28.25 -19.92 14.20
C SER A 209 27.90 -18.43 14.25
N MET A 210 26.83 -18.04 13.55
CA MET A 210 26.45 -16.64 13.38
C MET A 210 25.81 -16.10 14.67
N GLN A 211 26.16 -14.88 15.07
CA GLN A 211 25.47 -14.15 16.13
C GLN A 211 24.85 -12.88 15.57
N ILE A 212 23.56 -12.68 15.81
CA ILE A 212 22.82 -11.49 15.40
C ILE A 212 22.52 -10.67 16.65
N HIS A 213 23.26 -9.58 16.78
CA HIS A 213 23.10 -8.62 17.86
C HIS A 213 21.98 -7.65 17.50
N LEU A 214 21.00 -7.50 18.39
CA LEU A 214 19.83 -6.62 18.21
C LEU A 214 19.78 -5.57 19.31
N ASP A 215 19.40 -4.36 18.93
CA ASP A 215 19.12 -3.31 19.90
C ASP A 215 17.83 -3.65 20.69
N PRO A 216 17.87 -3.72 22.03
CA PRO A 216 16.72 -4.06 22.86
C PRO A 216 15.57 -3.04 22.76
N ILE A 217 15.81 -1.83 22.27
CA ILE A 217 14.79 -0.79 22.11
C ILE A 217 13.85 -1.09 20.92
N LEU A 218 14.25 -1.96 19.99
CA LEU A 218 13.45 -2.27 18.82
C LEU A 218 12.18 -3.05 19.18
N THR A 219 11.05 -2.62 18.62
CA THR A 219 9.80 -3.38 18.69
C THR A 219 9.92 -4.69 17.90
N PRO A 220 9.10 -5.72 18.20
CA PRO A 220 9.19 -7.00 17.51
C PRO A 220 9.14 -6.91 15.97
N PRO A 221 8.27 -6.09 15.34
CA PRO A 221 8.28 -5.93 13.88
C PRO A 221 9.57 -5.32 13.34
N LEU A 222 10.16 -4.36 14.07
CA LEU A 222 11.43 -3.75 13.67
C LEU A 222 12.60 -4.71 13.83
N ARG A 223 12.59 -5.55 14.87
CA ARG A 223 13.59 -6.62 15.07
C ARG A 223 13.54 -7.62 13.92
N GLU A 224 12.37 -8.12 13.59
CA GLU A 224 12.20 -9.05 12.47
C GLU A 224 12.68 -8.42 11.15
N ALA A 225 12.27 -7.18 10.85
CA ALA A 225 12.71 -6.49 9.64
C ALA A 225 14.24 -6.31 9.59
N ALA A 226 14.88 -6.01 10.72
CA ALA A 226 16.33 -5.88 10.81
C ALA A 226 17.06 -7.21 10.60
N ILE A 227 16.58 -8.30 11.22
CA ILE A 227 17.14 -9.65 11.03
C ILE A 227 17.05 -10.06 9.56
N ARG A 228 15.87 -9.93 8.94
CA ARG A 228 15.66 -10.28 7.52
C ARG A 228 16.57 -9.49 6.59
N HIS A 229 16.75 -8.19 6.87
CA HIS A 229 17.66 -7.35 6.08
C HIS A 229 19.12 -7.85 6.17
N LEU A 230 19.60 -8.17 7.37
CA LEU A 230 20.95 -8.70 7.56
C LEU A 230 21.13 -10.05 6.86
N LEU A 231 20.19 -10.99 7.03
CA LEU A 231 20.28 -12.30 6.38
C LEU A 231 20.26 -12.19 4.85
N ALA A 232 19.43 -11.29 4.29
CA ALA A 232 19.42 -11.02 2.86
C ALA A 232 20.76 -10.46 2.37
N GLN A 233 21.39 -9.55 3.13
CA GLN A 233 22.72 -9.03 2.82
C GLN A 233 23.79 -10.13 2.82
N GLN A 234 23.75 -11.04 3.79
CA GLN A 234 24.69 -12.16 3.88
C GLN A 234 24.58 -13.12 2.69
N LEU A 235 23.35 -13.39 2.23
CA LEU A 235 23.12 -14.20 1.02
C LEU A 235 23.61 -13.48 -0.25
N GLY A 236 23.41 -12.17 -0.32
CA GLY A 236 23.86 -11.36 -1.46
C GLY A 236 25.38 -11.17 -1.53
N ALA A 237 26.07 -11.17 -0.39
CA ALA A 237 27.52 -11.07 -0.32
C ALA A 237 28.24 -12.40 -0.65
N SER A 238 27.52 -13.52 -0.62
CA SER A 238 28.05 -14.86 -0.87
C SER A 238 27.86 -15.35 -2.32
N ALA A 239 27.15 -14.58 -3.15
CA ALA A 239 26.88 -14.85 -4.56
C ALA A 239 27.94 -14.21 -5.47
#